data_AF-A0A0A9YNV3-F1
#
_entry.id   AF-A0A0A9YNV3-F1
#
_cell.length_a   1.000
_cell.length_b   1.000
_cell.length_c   1.000
_cell.angle_alpha   90.00
_cell.angle_beta   90.00
_cell.angle_gamma   90.00
#
_symmetry.space_group_name_H-M   'P 1'
#
loop_
_entity.id
_entity.type
_entity.pdbx_description
1 polymer ?
#
loop_
_entity_poly.entity_id
_entity_poly.type
_entity_poly.pdbx_seq_one_letter_code
_entity_poly.pdbx_strand_id
1 'polypeptide(L)'
;RVVGGEGGSAGSGVYIPALNVLASYPLGPYATVYQSEMFAINKCIAHLLEHGLTGQRICIFTDSQASIKGLKRPQTSSGLARETKYLARTLAQQNITVTLQWIPGHQELLGNPLSDTLARRGSSTIFQGPLPSIGIPRSLCQEKIKKWAIENL
;
A
#
# COMPACT_ATOMS: atom_id res chain seq x y z
N ARG A 1 -2.32 -2.52 5.64
CA ARG A 1 -3.69 -2.42 6.18
C ARG A 1 -4.09 -1.04 6.67
N VAL A 2 -5.34 -0.61 6.46
CA VAL A 2 -5.90 0.62 7.07
C VAL A 2 -6.52 0.28 8.42
N VAL A 3 -6.34 1.15 9.40
CA VAL A 3 -7.23 1.22 10.57
C VAL A 3 -7.67 2.67 10.66
N GLY A 4 -8.97 2.94 10.56
CA GLY A 4 -9.46 4.30 10.71
C GLY A 4 -9.23 4.76 12.15
N GLY A 5 -8.32 5.71 12.35
CA GLY A 5 -8.29 6.50 13.59
C GLY A 5 -9.45 7.51 13.59
N GLU A 6 -9.79 8.05 14.76
CA GLU A 6 -10.92 8.96 15.01
C GLU A 6 -10.94 10.28 14.21
N GLY A 7 -10.07 10.44 13.20
CA GLY A 7 -10.08 11.54 12.22
C GLY A 7 -10.23 11.12 10.74
N GLY A 8 -10.53 9.84 10.44
CA GLY A 8 -10.82 9.38 9.08
C GLY A 8 -9.63 9.34 8.10
N SER A 9 -8.39 9.43 8.59
CA SER A 9 -7.17 9.36 7.78
C SER A 9 -6.71 7.90 7.58
N ALA A 10 -6.28 7.56 6.38
CA ALA A 10 -5.73 6.25 6.06
C ALA A 10 -4.20 6.22 6.29
N GLY A 11 -3.68 5.03 6.57
CA GLY A 11 -2.27 4.78 6.79
C GLY A 11 -1.81 3.47 6.15
N SER A 12 -0.51 3.37 5.95
CA SER A 12 0.15 2.17 5.44
C SER A 12 1.37 1.83 6.30
N GLY A 13 1.66 0.55 6.45
CA GLY A 13 2.71 0.03 7.31
C GLY A 13 3.55 -0.98 6.56
N VAL A 14 4.87 -0.90 6.72
CA VAL A 14 5.83 -1.78 6.06
C VAL A 14 6.84 -2.28 7.09
N TYR A 15 7.01 -3.59 7.14
CA TYR A 15 8.04 -4.24 7.93
C TYR A 15 8.93 -5.10 7.02
N ILE A 16 10.24 -4.83 7.02
CA ILE A 16 11.23 -5.58 6.25
C ILE A 16 12.35 -6.01 7.20
N PRO A 17 12.27 -7.24 7.75
CA PRO A 17 13.25 -7.73 8.74
C PRO A 17 14.69 -7.68 8.22
N ALA A 18 14.90 -8.11 6.97
CA ALA A 18 16.23 -8.20 6.36
C ALA A 18 16.95 -6.86 6.23
N LEU A 19 16.20 -5.74 6.24
CA LEU A 19 16.72 -4.38 6.14
C LEU A 19 16.55 -3.59 7.45
N ASN A 20 16.04 -4.22 8.51
CA ASN A 20 15.65 -3.55 9.76
C ASN A 20 14.71 -2.34 9.55
N VAL A 21 13.81 -2.42 8.57
CA VAL A 21 12.88 -1.34 8.24
C VAL A 21 11.55 -1.57 8.96
N LEU A 22 11.14 -0.58 9.75
CA LEU A 22 9.80 -0.44 10.32
C LEU A 22 9.27 0.93 9.93
N ALA A 23 8.41 0.98 8.91
CA ALA A 23 7.93 2.24 8.35
C ALA A 23 6.41 2.39 8.50
N SER A 24 5.98 3.58 8.89
CA SER A 24 4.58 3.99 8.98
C SER A 24 4.37 5.20 8.06
N TYR A 25 3.38 5.13 7.19
CA TYR A 25 3.10 6.17 6.20
C TYR A 25 1.69 6.72 6.40
N PRO A 26 1.52 8.00 6.75
CA PRO A 26 0.23 8.66 6.66
C PRO A 26 -0.13 8.83 5.17
N LEU A 27 -1.37 8.50 4.82
CA LEU A 27 -1.89 8.64 3.45
C LEU A 27 -3.00 9.68 3.36
N GLY A 28 -3.41 10.27 4.47
CA GLY A 28 -4.48 11.27 4.49
C GLY A 28 -5.87 10.65 4.27
N PRO A 29 -6.91 11.49 4.14
CA PRO A 29 -8.31 11.05 4.33
C PRO A 29 -8.94 10.40 3.10
N TYR A 30 -8.29 10.42 1.94
CA TYR A 30 -8.89 9.98 0.67
C TYR A 30 -8.35 8.64 0.17
N ALA A 31 -7.35 8.06 0.84
CA ALA A 31 -6.81 6.78 0.41
C ALA A 31 -7.73 5.63 0.85
N THR A 32 -8.03 4.75 -0.08
CA THR A 32 -8.81 3.52 0.19
C THR A 32 -7.96 2.43 0.83
N VAL A 33 -8.62 1.40 1.36
CA VAL A 33 -7.93 0.18 1.84
C VAL A 33 -7.04 -0.40 0.74
N TYR A 34 -7.60 -0.61 -0.46
CA TYR A 34 -6.83 -1.12 -1.60
C TYR A 34 -5.59 -0.27 -1.92
N GLN A 35 -5.71 1.06 -1.93
CA GLN A 35 -4.57 1.94 -2.19
C GLN A 35 -3.52 1.85 -1.09
N SER A 36 -3.93 1.76 0.17
CA SER A 36 -3.02 1.66 1.31
C SER A 36 -2.22 0.37 1.28
N GLU A 37 -2.84 -0.74 0.88
CA GLU A 37 -2.16 -2.03 0.70
C GLU A 37 -1.25 -2.05 -0.52
N MET A 38 -1.71 -1.50 -1.65
CA MET A 38 -0.88 -1.35 -2.84
C MET A 38 0.33 -0.47 -2.57
N PHE A 39 0.16 0.58 -1.76
CA PHE A 39 1.22 1.49 -1.34
C PHE A 39 2.22 0.80 -0.41
N ALA A 40 1.77 -0.08 0.49
CA ALA A 40 2.67 -0.88 1.32
C ALA A 40 3.61 -1.73 0.45
N ILE A 41 3.06 -2.43 -0.55
CA ILE A 41 3.85 -3.24 -1.50
C ILE A 41 4.79 -2.35 -2.29
N ASN A 42 4.32 -1.20 -2.79
CA ASN A 42 5.14 -0.23 -3.51
C ASN A 42 6.36 0.21 -2.68
N LYS A 43 6.13 0.63 -1.42
CA LYS A 43 7.19 1.07 -0.53
C LYS A 43 8.13 -0.06 -0.12
N CYS A 44 7.62 -1.28 0.07
CA CYS A 44 8.47 -2.43 0.29
C CYS A 44 9.46 -2.61 -0.88
N ILE A 45 8.95 -2.62 -2.12
CA ILE A 45 9.78 -2.72 -3.33
C ILE A 45 10.76 -1.55 -3.47
N ALA A 46 10.35 -0.32 -3.15
CA ALA A 46 11.22 0.85 -3.18
C ALA A 46 12.39 0.72 -2.19
N HIS A 47 12.13 0.29 -0.95
CA HIS A 47 13.18 0.02 0.04
C HIS A 47 14.17 -1.03 -0.47
N LEU A 48 13.70 -2.10 -1.13
CA LEU A 48 14.57 -3.12 -1.69
C LEU A 48 15.51 -2.56 -2.79
N LEU A 49 15.01 -1.65 -3.62
CA LEU A 49 15.81 -0.97 -4.65
C LEU A 49 16.87 -0.06 -4.04
N GLU A 50 16.51 0.71 -3.00
CA GLU A 50 17.40 1.65 -2.33
C GLU A 50 18.58 0.94 -1.62
N HIS A 51 18.36 -0.27 -1.10
CA HIS A 51 19.38 -1.01 -0.36
C HIS A 51 20.29 -1.88 -1.24
N GLY A 52 20.12 -1.84 -2.58
CA GLY A 52 21.07 -2.45 -3.53
C GLY A 52 21.25 -3.96 -3.39
N LEU A 53 20.21 -4.68 -2.98
CA LEU A 53 20.25 -6.15 -2.89
C LEU A 53 20.49 -6.73 -4.30
N THR A 54 21.27 -7.81 -4.44
CA THR A 54 21.47 -8.47 -5.74
C THR A 54 21.36 -9.99 -5.60
N GLY A 55 20.82 -10.66 -6.64
CA GLY A 55 20.76 -12.12 -6.72
C GLY A 55 19.81 -12.81 -5.71
N GLN A 56 18.94 -12.05 -5.04
CA GLN A 56 18.05 -12.57 -4.00
C GLN A 56 16.65 -12.90 -4.52
N ARG A 57 16.02 -13.89 -3.88
CA ARG A 57 14.58 -14.13 -3.99
C ARG A 57 13.90 -13.56 -2.77
N ILE A 58 12.97 -12.64 -2.97
CA ILE A 58 12.30 -11.91 -1.91
C ILE A 58 10.81 -12.24 -1.95
N CYS A 59 10.26 -12.65 -0.82
CA CYS A 59 8.84 -12.88 -0.66
C CYS A 59 8.22 -11.74 0.13
N ILE A 60 7.26 -11.04 -0.45
CA ILE A 60 6.45 -10.02 0.23
C ILE A 60 5.12 -10.66 0.63
N PHE A 61 4.86 -10.67 1.94
CA PHE A 61 3.59 -11.13 2.48
C PHE A 61 2.59 -9.97 2.56
N THR A 62 1.35 -10.20 2.12
CA THR A 62 0.26 -9.21 2.19
C THR A 62 -1.07 -9.92 2.41
N ASP A 63 -1.96 -9.33 3.21
CA ASP A 63 -3.33 -9.82 3.37
C ASP A 63 -4.28 -9.33 2.26
N SER A 64 -3.80 -8.46 1.37
CA SER A 64 -4.59 -7.89 0.27
C SER A 64 -4.57 -8.74 -0.98
N GLN A 65 -5.53 -9.67 -1.08
CA GLN A 65 -5.79 -10.38 -2.35
C GLN A 65 -6.10 -9.42 -3.50
N ALA A 66 -6.74 -8.29 -3.21
CA ALA A 66 -7.07 -7.27 -4.19
C ALA A 66 -5.80 -6.67 -4.81
N SER A 67 -4.78 -6.35 -4.00
CA SER A 67 -3.50 -5.83 -4.49
C SER A 67 -2.77 -6.86 -5.35
N ILE A 68 -2.72 -8.13 -4.92
CA ILE A 68 -2.12 -9.21 -5.71
C ILE A 68 -2.82 -9.36 -7.06
N LYS A 69 -4.16 -9.41 -7.07
CA LYS A 69 -4.95 -9.49 -8.31
C LYS A 69 -4.71 -8.25 -9.20
N GLY A 70 -4.63 -7.06 -8.62
CA GLY A 70 -4.35 -5.81 -9.34
C GLY A 70 -2.99 -5.80 -10.04
N LEU A 71 -1.96 -6.34 -9.38
CA LEU A 71 -0.60 -6.44 -9.95
C LEU A 71 -0.48 -7.55 -10.99
N LYS A 72 -1.27 -8.64 -10.89
CA LYS A 72 -1.30 -9.70 -11.90
C LYS A 72 -1.97 -9.29 -13.21
N ARG A 73 -2.89 -8.32 -13.20
CA ARG A 73 -3.54 -7.84 -14.44
C ARG A 73 -2.50 -7.21 -15.37
N PRO A 74 -2.51 -7.47 -16.69
CA PRO A 74 -1.56 -6.83 -17.61
C PRO A 74 -1.70 -5.30 -17.62
N GLN A 75 -2.94 -4.81 -17.72
CA GLN A 75 -3.28 -3.39 -17.73
C GLN A 75 -3.87 -2.95 -16.40
N THR A 76 -3.63 -1.69 -16.03
CA THR A 76 -4.21 -1.06 -14.84
C THR A 76 -4.44 0.42 -15.09
N SER A 77 -5.60 0.93 -14.67
CA SER A 77 -5.89 2.37 -14.65
C SER A 77 -5.37 3.06 -13.39
N SER A 78 -4.91 2.29 -12.39
CA SER A 78 -4.34 2.84 -11.16
C SER A 78 -2.89 3.25 -11.38
N GLY A 79 -2.60 4.55 -11.23
CA GLY A 79 -1.25 5.09 -11.29
C GLY A 79 -0.30 4.40 -10.31
N LEU A 80 -0.73 4.23 -9.06
CA LEU A 80 0.03 3.53 -8.03
C LEU A 80 0.36 2.08 -8.42
N ALA A 81 -0.61 1.32 -8.92
CA ALA A 81 -0.35 -0.06 -9.35
C ALA A 81 0.61 -0.11 -10.56
N ARG A 82 0.55 0.87 -11.46
CA ARG A 82 1.47 0.99 -12.60
C ARG A 82 2.89 1.29 -12.12
N GLU A 83 3.04 2.21 -11.17
CA GLU A 83 4.32 2.52 -10.52
C GLU A 83 4.90 1.30 -9.79
N THR A 84 4.08 0.59 -9.00
CA THR A 84 4.52 -0.64 -8.32
C THR A 84 5.03 -1.69 -9.31
N LYS A 85 4.35 -1.88 -10.45
CA LYS A 85 4.82 -2.78 -11.52
C LYS A 85 6.13 -2.31 -12.14
N TYR A 86 6.30 -1.00 -12.32
CA TYR A 86 7.54 -0.44 -12.83
C TYR A 86 8.71 -0.75 -11.89
N LEU A 87 8.56 -0.45 -10.58
CA LEU A 87 9.59 -0.76 -9.59
C LEU A 87 9.90 -2.26 -9.50
N ALA A 88 8.88 -3.12 -9.58
CA ALA A 88 9.07 -4.58 -9.61
C ALA A 88 9.88 -5.04 -10.83
N ARG A 89 9.67 -4.41 -12.00
CA ARG A 89 10.48 -4.70 -13.20
C ARG A 89 11.92 -4.23 -13.04
N THR A 90 12.14 -3.10 -12.38
CA THR A 90 13.49 -2.61 -12.07
C THR A 90 14.24 -3.59 -11.18
N LEU A 91 13.60 -4.15 -10.14
CA LEU A 91 14.21 -5.22 -9.33
C LEU A 91 14.54 -6.47 -10.18
N ALA A 92 13.65 -6.85 -11.09
CA ALA A 92 13.90 -7.99 -11.97
C ALA A 92 15.12 -7.77 -12.90
N GLN A 93 15.34 -6.53 -13.36
CA GLN A 93 16.55 -6.16 -14.12
C GLN A 93 17.84 -6.24 -13.29
N GLN A 94 17.74 -6.20 -11.96
CA GLN A 94 18.84 -6.38 -11.02
C GLN A 94 18.98 -7.84 -10.52
N ASN A 95 18.37 -8.81 -11.23
CA ASN A 95 18.33 -10.22 -10.86
C ASN A 95 17.71 -10.50 -9.48
N ILE A 96 16.74 -9.68 -9.06
CA ILE A 96 15.98 -9.87 -7.83
C ILE A 96 14.57 -10.33 -8.19
N THR A 97 14.21 -11.53 -7.75
CA THR A 97 12.86 -12.05 -7.97
C THR A 97 12.00 -11.72 -6.78
N VAL A 98 10.96 -10.90 -6.99
CA VAL A 98 9.93 -10.62 -5.97
C VAL A 98 8.72 -11.49 -6.19
N THR A 99 8.33 -12.24 -5.17
CA THR A 99 7.05 -12.97 -5.12
C THR A 99 6.10 -12.30 -4.13
N LEU A 100 4.81 -12.29 -4.47
CA LEU A 100 3.75 -11.83 -3.57
C LEU A 100 3.02 -13.06 -3.03
N GLN A 101 3.09 -13.25 -1.71
CA GLN A 101 2.38 -14.31 -1.02
C GLN A 101 1.21 -13.73 -0.24
N TRP A 102 0.02 -14.26 -0.51
CA TRP A 102 -1.14 -13.91 0.29
C TRP A 102 -1.07 -14.62 1.64
N ILE A 103 -1.42 -13.88 2.70
CA ILE A 103 -1.62 -14.42 4.04
C ILE A 103 -3.02 -14.02 4.57
N PRO A 104 -3.65 -14.81 5.44
CA PRO A 104 -4.90 -14.40 6.06
C PRO A 104 -4.69 -13.14 6.91
N GLY A 105 -5.54 -12.13 6.70
CA GLY A 105 -5.55 -10.96 7.57
C GLY A 105 -6.00 -11.33 8.99
N HIS A 106 -5.52 -10.59 9.99
CA HIS A 106 -5.80 -10.81 11.42
C HIS A 106 -5.28 -12.12 12.02
N GLN A 107 -4.35 -12.79 11.36
CA GLN A 107 -3.58 -13.86 11.99
C GLN A 107 -2.20 -13.35 12.38
N GLU A 108 -1.69 -13.84 13.52
CA GLU A 108 -0.39 -13.45 14.08
C GLU A 108 0.79 -14.12 13.35
N LEU A 109 0.81 -14.02 12.02
CA LEU A 109 1.79 -14.69 11.19
C LEU A 109 2.72 -13.68 10.51
N LEU A 110 4.00 -14.06 10.41
CA LEU A 110 4.98 -13.48 9.48
C LEU A 110 5.12 -11.95 9.54
N GLY A 111 4.96 -11.36 10.74
CA GLY A 111 5.09 -9.92 10.94
C GLY A 111 3.83 -9.11 10.57
N ASN A 112 2.71 -9.76 10.23
CA ASN A 112 1.45 -9.08 9.95
C ASN A 112 0.97 -8.18 11.10
N PRO A 113 0.99 -8.61 12.39
CA PRO A 113 0.60 -7.73 13.50
C PRO A 113 1.43 -6.45 13.61
N LEU A 114 2.73 -6.54 13.29
CA LEU A 114 3.62 -5.39 13.31
C LEU A 114 3.30 -4.43 12.17
N SER A 115 3.10 -4.94 10.95
CA SER A 115 2.64 -4.14 9.80
C SER A 115 1.29 -3.46 10.08
N ASP A 116 0.35 -4.15 10.72
CA ASP A 116 -0.94 -3.58 11.14
C ASP A 116 -0.77 -2.47 12.18
N THR A 117 0.17 -2.64 13.12
CA THR A 117 0.48 -1.62 14.13
C THR A 117 1.12 -0.38 13.50
N LEU A 118 2.05 -0.58 12.56
CA LEU A 118 2.67 0.51 11.80
C LEU A 118 1.64 1.26 10.95
N ALA A 119 0.71 0.54 10.34
CA ALA A 119 -0.29 1.19 9.53
C ALA A 119 -1.33 1.96 10.37
N ARG A 120 -1.69 1.45 11.57
CA ARG A 120 -2.42 2.20 12.60
C ARG A 120 -1.70 3.50 12.98
N ARG A 121 -0.40 3.40 13.23
CA ARG A 121 0.42 4.58 13.53
C ARG A 121 0.40 5.59 12.38
N GLY A 122 0.48 5.11 11.14
CA GLY A 122 0.35 5.94 9.94
C GLY A 122 -1.00 6.66 9.85
N SER A 123 -2.12 5.97 10.10
CA SER A 123 -3.46 6.58 10.07
C SER A 123 -3.70 7.58 11.21
N SER A 124 -3.03 7.40 12.35
CA SER A 124 -3.09 8.32 13.49
C SER A 124 -2.14 9.52 13.35
N THR A 125 -1.30 9.55 12.32
CA THR A 125 -0.37 10.65 12.05
C THR A 125 -0.97 11.61 11.04
N ILE A 126 -0.77 12.92 11.26
CA ILE A 126 -1.19 13.94 10.31
C ILE A 126 -0.36 13.81 9.03
N PHE A 127 -1.04 13.74 7.88
CA PHE A 127 -0.36 13.78 6.59
C PHE A 127 0.27 15.16 6.37
N GLN A 128 1.57 15.19 6.07
CA GLN A 128 2.30 16.40 5.72
C GLN A 128 2.54 16.44 4.22
N GLY A 129 1.97 17.43 3.53
CA GLY A 129 2.11 17.63 2.09
C GLY A 129 0.79 18.01 1.40
N PRO A 130 0.82 18.26 0.08
CA PRO A 130 -0.39 18.55 -0.68
C PRO A 130 -1.29 17.32 -0.76
N LEU A 131 -2.59 17.52 -0.58
CA LEU A 131 -3.60 16.49 -0.85
C LEU A 131 -4.14 16.64 -2.29
N PRO A 132 -4.56 15.54 -2.93
CA PRO A 132 -4.54 14.17 -2.44
C PRO A 132 -3.12 13.55 -2.53
N SER A 133 -2.71 12.84 -1.47
CA SER A 133 -1.40 12.15 -1.39
C SER A 133 -1.23 11.04 -2.43
N ILE A 134 -2.34 10.41 -2.80
CA ILE A 134 -2.48 9.36 -3.81
C ILE A 134 -3.73 9.69 -4.63
N GLY A 135 -3.67 9.49 -5.96
CA GLY A 135 -4.78 9.80 -6.86
C GLY A 135 -6.11 9.21 -6.40
N ILE A 136 -7.18 10.01 -6.44
CA ILE A 136 -8.49 9.63 -5.86
C ILE A 136 -9.16 8.56 -6.75
N PRO A 137 -9.65 7.44 -6.17
CA PRO A 137 -10.37 6.44 -6.95
C PRO A 137 -11.67 7.00 -7.52
N ARG A 138 -11.98 6.64 -8.77
CA ARG A 138 -13.23 7.05 -9.44
C ARG A 138 -14.47 6.70 -8.63
N SER A 139 -14.48 5.54 -7.97
CA SER A 139 -15.58 5.11 -7.10
C SER A 139 -15.83 6.08 -5.95
N LEU A 140 -14.77 6.55 -5.28
CA LEU A 140 -14.88 7.50 -4.18
C LEU A 140 -15.38 8.86 -4.68
N CYS A 141 -14.89 9.34 -5.83
CA CYS A 141 -15.43 10.55 -6.45
C CYS A 141 -16.93 10.41 -6.76
N GLN A 142 -17.34 9.30 -7.37
CA GLN A 142 -18.75 9.05 -7.72
C GLN A 142 -19.64 8.96 -6.49
N GLU A 143 -19.18 8.31 -5.42
CA GLU A 143 -19.90 8.23 -4.15
C GLU A 143 -20.11 9.62 -3.53
N LYS A 144 -19.05 10.45 -3.48
CA LYS A 144 -19.16 11.81 -2.95
C LYS A 144 -20.08 12.69 -3.77
N ILE A 145 -20.01 12.62 -5.10
CA ILE A 145 -20.90 13.37 -5.99
C ILE A 145 -22.36 12.95 -5.78
N LYS A 146 -22.62 11.63 -5.68
CA LYS A 146 -23.97 11.10 -5.42
C LYS A 146 -24.50 11.59 -4.07
N LYS A 147 -23.68 11.52 -3.02
CA LYS A 147 -24.05 11.97 -1.68
C LYS A 147 -24.40 13.47 -1.67
N TRP A 148 -23.55 14.30 -2.28
CA TRP A 148 -23.81 15.73 -2.44
C TRP A 148 -25.13 16.00 -3.17
N ALA A 149 -25.40 15.28 -4.27
CA ALA A 149 -26.64 15.46 -5.03
C ALA A 149 -27.89 15.13 -4.20
N ILE A 150 -27.83 14.11 -3.34
CA ILE A 150 -28.94 13.73 -2.45
C ILE A 150 -29.15 14.77 -1.34
N GLU A 151 -28.07 15.32 -0.78
CA GLU A 151 -28.13 16.29 0.32
C GLU A 151 -28.54 17.71 -0.11
N ASN A 152 -28.48 18.01 -1.42
CA ASN A 152 -28.75 19.34 -1.98
C ASN A 152 -29.93 19.34 -2.98
N LEU A 153 -30.74 18.28 -2.97
CA LEU A 153 -32.05 18.19 -3.63
C LEU A 153 -33.15 18.15 -2.57
#